data_AF-A0A0F9BD75-F1
#
_entry.id   AF-A0A0F9BD75-F1
#
_cell.length_a   1.000
_cell.length_b   1.000
_cell.length_c   1.000
_cell.angle_alpha   90.00
_cell.angle_beta   90.00
_cell.angle_gamma   90.00
#
_symmetry.space_group_name_H-M   'P 1'
#
loop_
_entity.id
_entity.type
_entity.pdbx_description
1 polymer ?
#
loop_
_entity_poly.entity_id
_entity_poly.type
_entity_poly.pdbx_seq_one_letter_code
_entity_poly.pdbx_strand_id
1 'polypeptide(L)' 'MENHIILSQRLTKQELTCIEHCQQHSDCAADGECELQERVANIVTENESEVVG' A
#
# COMPACT_ATOMS: atom_id res chain seq x y z
N MET A 1 7.10 -9.61 4.38
CA MET A 1 5.86 -10.37 4.11
C MET A 1 4.70 -9.89 4.98
N GLU A 2 4.96 -9.35 6.18
CA GLU A 2 3.94 -8.83 7.11
C GLU A 2 3.08 -7.69 6.56
N ASN A 3 3.68 -6.71 5.85
CA ASN A 3 2.92 -5.58 5.30
C ASN A 3 1.81 -6.00 4.31
N HIS A 4 2.00 -7.08 3.55
CA HIS A 4 1.01 -7.54 2.59
C HIS A 4 -0.28 -8.07 3.27
N ILE A 5 -0.16 -8.61 4.48
CA ILE A 5 -1.31 -9.11 5.25
C ILE A 5 -2.16 -7.95 5.75
N ILE A 6 -1.52 -6.91 6.30
CA ILE A 6 -2.21 -5.72 6.81
C ILE A 6 -2.90 -4.97 5.67
N LEU A 7 -2.20 -4.81 4.54
CA LEU A 7 -2.78 -4.22 3.33
C LEU A 7 -3.96 -5.04 2.82
N SER A 8 -3.89 -6.37 2.87
CA SER A 8 -5.02 -7.23 2.47
C SER A 8 -6.27 -7.13 3.33
N GLN A 9 -6.14 -6.62 4.57
CA GLN A 9 -7.27 -6.39 5.47
C GLN A 9 -7.86 -4.99 5.36
N ARG A 10 -7.07 -4.01 4.89
CA ARG A 10 -7.46 -2.59 4.83
C ARG A 10 -7.83 -2.11 3.42
N LEU A 11 -7.39 -2.85 2.39
CA LEU A 11 -7.60 -2.50 0.99
C LEU A 11 -8.49 -3.51 0.28
N THR A 12 -9.17 -3.05 -0.77
CA THR A 12 -9.91 -3.92 -1.66
C THR A 12 -8.96 -4.73 -2.55
N LYS A 13 -9.49 -5.82 -3.14
CA LYS A 13 -8.73 -6.62 -4.12
C LYS A 13 -8.22 -5.81 -5.30
N GLN A 14 -8.98 -4.82 -5.78
CA GLN A 14 -8.55 -3.95 -6.88
C GLN A 14 -7.37 -3.07 -6.48
N GLU A 15 -7.40 -2.51 -5.28
CA GLU A 15 -6.32 -1.69 -4.73
C GLU A 15 -5.04 -2.50 -4.49
N LEU A 16 -5.15 -3.72 -3.95
CA LEU A 16 -4.03 -4.66 -3.81
C LEU A 16 -3.37 -4.97 -5.16
N THR A 17 -4.17 -5.36 -6.16
CA THR A 17 -3.66 -5.63 -7.50
C THR A 17 -2.99 -4.40 -8.11
N CYS A 18 -3.52 -3.20 -7.85
CA CYS A 18 -2.93 -1.95 -8.29
C CYS A 18 -1.55 -1.72 -7.64
N ILE A 19 -1.41 -1.94 -6.33
CA ILE A 19 -0.15 -1.78 -5.62
C ILE A 19 0.89 -2.82 -6.06
N GLU A 20 0.49 -4.09 -6.20
CA GLU A 20 1.36 -5.15 -6.72
C GLU A 20 1.85 -4.81 -8.13
N HIS A 21 0.95 -4.33 -8.99
CA HIS A 21 1.29 -3.87 -10.32
C HIS A 21 2.25 -2.66 -10.25
N CYS A 22 1.99 -1.68 -9.38
CA CYS A 22 2.85 -0.51 -9.19
C CYS A 22 4.24 -0.86 -8.63
N GLN A 23 4.35 -1.89 -7.79
CA GLN A 23 5.63 -2.37 -7.27
C GLN A 23 6.47 -3.02 -8.38
N GLN A 24 5.83 -3.67 -9.35
CA GLN A 24 6.49 -4.30 -10.49
C GLN A 24 6.78 -3.32 -11.64
N HIS A 25 5.93 -2.31 -11.81
CA HIS A 25 6.01 -1.35 -12.89
C HIS A 25 6.26 0.07 -12.33
N SER A 26 7.50 0.55 -12.48
CA SER A 26 7.95 1.87 -12.00
C SER A 26 7.19 3.06 -12.59
N ASP A 27 6.38 2.85 -13.64
CA ASP A 27 5.58 3.86 -14.34
C ASP A 27 4.22 4.13 -13.68
N CYS A 28 3.88 3.46 -12.57
CA CYS A 28 2.58 3.65 -11.91
C CYS A 28 2.34 5.07 -11.38
N ALA A 29 3.41 5.86 -11.23
CA ALA A 29 3.36 7.25 -10.79
C ALA A 29 3.41 8.26 -11.95
N ALA A 30 3.37 7.81 -13.22
CA ALA A 30 3.55 8.67 -14.40
C ALA A 30 2.47 9.78 -14.51
N ASP A 31 1.28 9.57 -13.93
CA ASP A 31 0.21 10.57 -13.88
C ASP A 31 0.10 11.31 -12.52
N GLY A 32 1.06 11.13 -11.60
CA GLY A 32 1.16 11.93 -10.38
C GLY A 32 0.09 11.71 -9.31
N GLU A 33 -0.98 10.96 -9.58
CA GLU A 33 -2.05 10.65 -8.62
C GLU A 33 -2.06 9.16 -8.26
N CYS A 34 -1.04 8.69 -7.55
CA CYS A 34 -1.15 7.41 -6.86
C CYS A 34 -1.57 7.64 -5.40
N GLU A 35 -2.80 8.14 -5.21
CA GLU A 35 -3.42 8.34 -3.87
C GLU A 35 -3.39 7.03 -3.04
N LEU A 36 -3.35 5.89 -3.74
CA LEU A 36 -3.17 4.55 -3.17
C LEU A 36 -1.81 4.33 -2.52
N GLN A 37 -0.71 4.85 -3.09
CA GLN A 37 0.62 4.70 -2.48
C GLN A 37 0.73 5.47 -1.16
N GLU A 38 0.18 6.68 -1.10
CA GLU A 38 0.17 7.47 0.14
C GLU A 38 -0.69 6.78 1.21
N ARG A 39 -1.88 6.27 0.84
CA ARG A 39 -2.72 5.49 1.75
C ARG A 39 -2.03 4.21 2.25
N VAL A 40 -1.30 3.50 1.38
CA VAL A 40 -0.50 2.32 1.74
C VAL A 40 0.61 2.67 2.73
N ALA A 41 1.34 3.76 2.47
CA ALA A 41 2.42 4.22 3.34
C ALA A 41 1.88 4.59 4.73
N ASN A 42 0.72 5.26 4.80
CA ASN A 42 0.05 5.57 6.06
C ASN A 42 -0.37 4.31 6.81
N ILE A 43 -1.02 3.34 6.13
CA ILE A 43 -1.46 2.07 6.76
C ILE A 43 -0.26 1.31 7.36
N VAL A 44 0.86 1.24 6.63
CA VAL A 44 2.08 0.58 7.12
C VAL A 44 2.66 1.33 8.32
N THR A 45 2.77 2.66 8.23
CA THR A 45 3.33 3.50 9.30
C THR A 45 2.49 3.47 10.58
N GLU A 46 1.16 3.48 10.46
CA GLU A 46 0.23 3.34 11.58
C GLU A 46 0.38 1.97 12.26
N ASN A 47 0.49 0.90 11.46
CA ASN A 47 0.67 -0.44 11.99
C ASN A 47 2.04 -0.60 12.68
N GLU A 48 3.11 -0.03 12.13
CA GLU A 48 4.43 -0.03 12.79
C GLU A 48 4.42 0.77 14.10
N SER A 49 3.65 1.86 14.17
CA SER A 49 3.52 2.65 15.40
C SER A 49 2.69 1.96 16.49
N GLU A 50 1.70 1.15 16.09
CA GLU A 50 0.87 0.37 17.03
C GLU A 50 1.62 -0.82 17.63
N VAL A 51 2.57 -1.41 16.89
CA VAL A 51 3.39 -2.56 17.33
C VAL A 51 4.48 -2.18 18.35
N VAL A 52 4.81 -0.89 18.49
CA VAL A 52 5.80 -0.39 19.46
C VAL A 52 5.16 0.04 20.80
N GLY A 53 3.84 -0.10 20.94
CA GLY A 53 3.06 0.22 22.15
C GLY A 53 3.01 -0.89 23.20
#